data_AF-A0A354XM29-F1
#
_entry.id   AF-A0A354XM29-F1
#
_cell.length_a   1.000
_cell.length_b   1.000
_cell.length_c   1.000
_cell.angle_alpha   90.00
_cell.angle_beta   90.00
_cell.angle_gamma   90.00
#
_symmetry.space_group_name_H-M   'P 1'
#
loop_
_entity.id
_entity.type
_entity.pdbx_description
1 polymer ?
#
loop_
_entity_poly.entity_id
_entity_poly.type
_entity_poly.pdbx_seq_one_letter_code
_entity_poly.pdbx_strand_id
1 'polypeptide(L)'
;MVEEPADILEELGMKSRGAASLESTANSTQKNCGAEAPSLNEHEANIMRLIGGHNCLMQTLLDSSGYTLQQLNALLLHLEMLGLVRAEGGRFSCTDPSL
;
A
#
# COMPACT_ATOMS: atom_id res chain seq x y z
N MET A 1 24.92 -26.82 -11.42
CA MET A 1 23.70 -26.43 -12.14
C MET A 1 22.75 -25.85 -11.13
N VAL A 2 22.74 -24.53 -11.03
CA VAL A 2 21.70 -23.75 -10.36
C VAL A 2 21.46 -22.60 -11.32
N GLU A 3 20.28 -22.58 -11.95
CA GLU A 3 19.88 -21.56 -12.90
C GLU A 3 19.68 -20.23 -12.14
N GLU A 4 20.25 -19.15 -12.69
CA GLU A 4 20.19 -17.82 -12.11
C GLU A 4 18.79 -17.21 -12.30
N PRO A 5 18.26 -16.42 -11.34
CA PRO A 5 16.88 -15.90 -11.34
C PRO A 5 16.62 -14.75 -12.35
N ALA A 6 17.37 -14.70 -13.45
CA ALA A 6 17.20 -13.69 -14.49
C ALA A 6 16.07 -14.02 -15.50
N ASP A 7 15.54 -15.25 -15.46
CA ASP A 7 14.61 -15.81 -16.45
C ASP A 7 13.11 -15.52 -16.20
N ILE A 8 12.76 -14.53 -15.38
CA ILE A 8 11.34 -14.21 -15.08
C ILE A 8 10.91 -12.85 -15.65
N LEU A 9 11.74 -12.21 -16.47
CA LEU A 9 11.49 -10.86 -16.99
C LEU A 9 11.09 -10.79 -18.48
N GLU A 10 10.92 -11.93 -19.16
CA GLU A 10 10.59 -11.96 -20.60
C GLU A 10 9.08 -12.09 -20.92
N GLU A 11 8.21 -12.44 -19.96
CA GLU A 11 6.79 -12.71 -20.26
C GLU A 11 5.86 -11.48 -20.22
N LEU A 12 6.34 -10.30 -19.78
CA LEU A 12 5.48 -9.10 -19.69
C LEU A 12 5.81 -8.06 -20.77
N GLY A 13 5.71 -8.47 -22.04
CA GLY A 13 4.96 -7.78 -23.09
C GLY A 13 5.10 -6.26 -23.32
N MET A 14 6.14 -5.59 -22.85
CA MET A 14 6.30 -4.14 -23.03
C MET A 14 7.15 -3.84 -24.26
N LYS A 15 6.45 -3.75 -25.40
CA LYS A 15 6.99 -3.31 -26.68
C LYS A 15 7.70 -1.96 -26.55
N SER A 16 8.97 -1.96 -26.93
CA SER A 16 9.80 -0.78 -27.19
C SER A 16 9.11 0.25 -28.09
N ARG A 17 9.05 1.50 -27.62
CA ARG A 17 9.15 2.74 -28.41
C ARG A 17 10.03 3.67 -27.56
N GLY A 18 11.25 4.02 -27.92
CA GLY A 18 11.69 4.45 -29.24
C GLY A 18 11.99 5.94 -29.16
N ALA A 19 13.26 6.26 -28.90
CA ALA A 19 14.01 7.46 -29.28
C ALA A 19 13.68 8.84 -28.67
N ALA A 20 14.66 9.32 -27.89
CA ALA A 20 15.40 10.58 -28.03
C ALA A 20 14.64 11.92 -28.09
N SER A 21 14.96 12.82 -27.15
CA SER A 21 15.69 14.06 -27.47
C SER A 21 16.08 14.81 -26.19
N LEU A 22 17.33 15.26 -26.18
CA LEU A 22 17.96 16.10 -25.18
C LEU A 22 17.26 17.47 -25.02
N GLU A 23 17.16 17.86 -23.74
CA GLU A 23 17.41 19.18 -23.17
C GLU A 23 16.42 20.35 -23.36
N SER A 24 16.31 21.08 -22.25
CA SER A 24 16.00 22.49 -22.11
C SER A 24 14.54 22.94 -21.93
N THR A 25 14.30 23.31 -20.66
CA THR A 25 13.59 24.52 -20.18
C THR A 25 12.19 24.35 -19.63
N ALA A 26 12.05 24.95 -18.44
CA ALA A 26 10.86 25.56 -17.86
C ALA A 26 9.84 24.66 -17.17
N ASN A 27 9.81 24.86 -15.85
CA ASN A 27 8.59 25.12 -15.08
C ASN A 27 7.48 24.06 -15.19
N SER A 28 7.54 23.09 -14.30
CA SER A 28 6.42 22.65 -13.47
C SER A 28 7.00 21.68 -12.46
N THR A 29 6.90 21.98 -11.17
CA THR A 29 7.19 21.05 -10.08
C THR A 29 6.12 19.96 -10.08
N GLN A 30 6.14 19.12 -11.11
CA GLN A 30 5.42 17.87 -11.18
C GLN A 30 6.24 16.92 -10.32
N LYS A 31 5.97 16.92 -9.01
CA LYS A 31 6.51 15.91 -8.10
C LYS A 31 5.85 14.60 -8.50
N ASN A 32 6.49 13.92 -9.43
CA ASN A 32 6.23 12.53 -9.80
C ASN A 32 6.53 11.67 -8.56
N CYS A 33 5.53 11.56 -7.69
CA CYS A 33 5.54 10.62 -6.56
C CYS A 33 4.51 9.54 -6.88
N GLY A 34 4.67 8.92 -8.05
CA GLY A 34 3.97 7.70 -8.43
C GLY A 34 4.65 6.49 -7.79
N ALA A 35 4.84 6.50 -6.47
CA ALA A 35 4.81 5.24 -5.75
C ALA A 35 3.36 4.79 -5.89
N GLU A 36 3.10 3.77 -6.70
CA GLU A 36 1.76 3.22 -6.86
C GLU A 36 1.30 2.78 -5.47
N ALA A 37 0.55 3.64 -4.79
CA ALA A 37 -0.07 3.29 -3.54
C ALA A 37 -0.87 2.01 -3.83
N PRO A 38 -0.71 0.94 -3.03
CA PRO A 38 -1.45 -0.29 -3.25
C PRO A 38 -2.93 0.08 -3.38
N SER A 39 -3.57 -0.40 -4.44
CA SER A 39 -4.98 -0.10 -4.71
C SER A 39 -5.84 -0.76 -3.66
N LEU A 40 -6.07 -0.02 -2.57
CA LEU A 40 -6.88 -0.49 -1.45
C LEU A 40 -8.31 -0.73 -1.90
N ASN A 41 -8.89 -1.83 -1.46
CA ASN A 41 -10.33 -2.03 -1.60
C ASN A 41 -11.10 -1.12 -0.62
N GLU A 42 -12.42 -1.00 -0.82
CA GLU A 42 -13.26 -0.13 0.00
C GLU A 42 -13.21 -0.48 1.50
N HIS A 43 -13.10 -1.78 1.82
CA HIS A 43 -13.04 -2.25 3.20
C HIS A 43 -11.74 -1.85 3.91
N GLU A 44 -10.60 -1.99 3.23
CA GLU A 44 -9.28 -1.57 3.67
C GLU A 44 -9.22 -0.07 3.89
N ALA A 45 -9.68 0.71 2.90
CA ALA A 45 -9.74 2.17 3.00
C ALA A 45 -10.64 2.62 4.15
N ASN A 46 -11.74 1.92 4.40
CA ASN A 46 -12.62 2.20 5.53
C ASN A 46 -11.92 1.93 6.88
N ILE A 47 -11.24 0.79 7.04
CA ILE A 47 -10.48 0.49 8.26
C ILE A 47 -9.34 1.48 8.47
N MET A 48 -8.59 1.83 7.44
CA MET A 48 -7.53 2.84 7.54
C MET A 48 -8.08 4.20 7.95
N ARG A 49 -9.28 4.59 7.48
CA ARG A 49 -9.95 5.82 7.92
C ARG A 49 -10.38 5.75 9.38
N LEU A 50 -10.85 4.60 9.86
CA LEU A 50 -11.24 4.38 11.26
C LEU A 50 -10.05 4.38 12.23
N ILE A 51 -8.90 3.87 11.80
CA ILE A 51 -7.65 3.98 12.55
C ILE A 51 -7.16 5.44 12.51
N GLY A 52 -7.16 6.05 11.32
CA GLY A 52 -6.75 7.43 11.12
C GLY A 52 -5.32 7.68 11.60
N GLY A 53 -5.07 8.88 12.15
CA GLY A 53 -3.78 9.27 12.73
C GLY A 53 -3.60 8.87 14.20
N HIS A 54 -4.43 7.98 14.74
CA HIS A 54 -4.38 7.60 16.15
C HIS A 54 -4.27 6.08 16.32
N ASN A 55 -3.85 5.66 17.52
CA ASN A 55 -3.77 4.25 17.89
C ASN A 55 -5.16 3.75 18.31
N CYS A 56 -5.76 2.85 17.52
CA CYS A 56 -7.09 2.29 17.78
C CYS A 56 -7.02 0.88 18.39
N LEU A 57 -7.95 0.56 19.29
CA LEU A 57 -8.09 -0.79 19.83
C LEU A 57 -8.94 -1.67 18.89
N MET A 58 -8.69 -2.98 18.89
CA MET A 58 -9.51 -3.95 18.15
C MET A 58 -11.01 -3.79 18.43
N GLN A 59 -11.37 -3.63 19.70
CA GLN A 59 -12.75 -3.50 20.14
C GLN A 59 -13.44 -2.28 19.52
N THR A 60 -12.74 -1.14 19.44
CA THR A 60 -13.24 0.10 18.85
C THR A 60 -13.47 -0.06 17.35
N LEU A 61 -12.55 -0.75 16.67
CA LEU A 61 -12.69 -1.04 15.24
C LEU A 61 -13.86 -1.97 14.97
N LEU A 62 -14.11 -2.98 15.81
CA LEU A 62 -15.28 -3.85 15.67
C LEU A 62 -16.59 -3.08 15.82
N ASP A 63 -16.69 -2.27 16.87
CA ASP A 63 -17.88 -1.48 17.18
C ASP A 63 -18.18 -0.45 16.07
N SER A 64 -17.14 0.19 15.54
CA SER A 64 -17.28 1.27 14.55
C SER A 64 -17.44 0.78 13.11
N SER A 65 -16.90 -0.39 12.77
CA SER A 65 -16.89 -0.90 11.39
C SER A 65 -18.07 -1.82 11.06
N GLY A 66 -18.69 -2.44 12.07
CA GLY A 66 -19.73 -3.45 11.87
C GLY A 66 -19.21 -4.78 11.30
N TYR A 67 -17.89 -4.97 11.19
CA TYR A 67 -17.31 -6.24 10.75
C TYR A 67 -17.32 -7.29 11.86
N THR A 68 -17.38 -8.55 11.45
CA THR A 68 -17.10 -9.66 12.36
C THR A 68 -15.63 -9.66 12.78
N LEU A 69 -15.33 -10.30 13.91
CA LEU A 69 -13.95 -10.45 14.40
C LEU A 69 -13.02 -11.09 13.36
N GLN A 70 -13.50 -12.11 12.64
CA GLN A 70 -12.71 -12.80 11.62
C GLN A 70 -12.41 -11.89 10.41
N GLN A 71 -13.42 -11.15 9.93
CA GLN A 71 -13.24 -10.23 8.81
C GLN A 71 -12.27 -9.10 9.17
N LEU A 72 -12.42 -8.51 10.36
CA LEU A 72 -11.54 -7.44 10.81
C LEU A 72 -10.10 -7.94 10.98
N ASN A 73 -9.90 -9.13 11.56
CA ASN A 73 -8.57 -9.71 11.67
C ASN A 73 -7.92 -9.96 10.30
N ALA A 74 -8.68 -10.49 9.33
CA ALA A 74 -8.17 -10.71 7.98
C ALA A 74 -7.74 -9.39 7.30
N LEU A 75 -8.55 -8.34 7.44
CA LEU A 75 -8.25 -7.00 6.91
C LEU A 75 -7.01 -6.40 7.59
N LEU A 76 -6.92 -6.44 8.91
CA LEU A 76 -5.79 -5.88 9.66
C LEU A 76 -4.49 -6.62 9.35
N LEU A 77 -4.54 -7.95 9.25
CA LEU A 77 -3.38 -8.75 8.85
C LEU A 77 -2.94 -8.42 7.43
N HIS A 78 -3.88 -8.26 6.49
CA HIS A 78 -3.55 -7.88 5.13
C HIS A 78 -2.88 -6.50 5.08
N LEU A 79 -3.47 -5.50 5.76
CA LEU A 79 -2.89 -4.16 5.85
C LEU A 79 -1.52 -4.15 6.54
N GLU A 80 -1.28 -5.02 7.51
CA GLU A 80 0.02 -5.19 8.15
C GLU A 80 1.05 -5.82 7.20
N MET A 81 0.67 -6.83 6.41
CA MET A 81 1.53 -7.41 5.38
C MET A 81 1.91 -6.39 4.29
N LEU A 82 1.01 -5.46 3.98
CA LEU A 82 1.27 -4.33 3.07
C LEU A 82 2.12 -3.22 3.72
N GLY A 83 2.43 -3.32 5.01
CA GLY A 83 3.18 -2.31 5.75
C GLY A 83 2.41 -1.02 6.01
N LEU A 84 1.08 -1.03 5.88
CA LEU A 84 0.20 0.14 6.04
C LEU A 84 -0.38 0.29 7.44
N VAL A 85 -0.45 -0.82 8.19
CA VAL A 85 -0.86 -0.84 9.59
C VAL A 85 0.19 -1.57 10.42
N ARG A 86 0.41 -1.10 11.64
CA ARG A 86 1.22 -1.77 12.65
C ARG A 86 0.36 -2.14 13.84
N ALA A 87 0.54 -3.35 14.36
CA ALA A 87 -0.04 -3.79 15.63
C ALA A 87 1.01 -3.72 16.76
N GLU A 88 0.75 -2.96 17.82
CA GLU A 88 1.61 -2.87 19.00
C GLU A 88 0.77 -2.88 20.28
N GLY A 89 1.01 -3.87 21.17
CA GLY A 89 0.33 -3.94 22.46
C GLY A 89 -1.20 -4.01 22.37
N GLY A 90 -1.75 -4.61 21.31
CA GLY A 90 -3.20 -4.68 21.06
C GLY A 90 -3.82 -3.41 20.47
N ARG A 91 -2.99 -2.45 20.06
CA ARG A 91 -3.39 -1.24 19.35
C ARG A 91 -2.92 -1.30 17.91
N PHE A 92 -3.71 -0.73 17.01
CA PHE A 92 -3.45 -0.64 15.59
C PHE A 92 -3.24 0.82 15.21
N SER A 93 -2.21 1.09 14.42
CA SER A 93 -1.86 2.42 13.95
C SER A 93 -1.52 2.38 12.48
N CYS A 94 -1.90 3.41 11.71
CA CYS A 94 -1.42 3.53 10.34
C CYS A 94 0.10 3.76 10.35
N THR A 95 0.84 3.00 9.57
CA THR A 95 2.23 3.32 9.25
C THR A 95 2.21 4.42 8.20
N ASP A 96 2.89 5.52 8.49
CA ASP A 96 2.88 6.70 7.65
C ASP A 96 3.43 6.35 6.24
N PRO A 97 2.68 6.62 5.15
CA PRO A 97 3.18 6.41 3.79
C PRO A 97 4.21 7.48 3.35
N SER A 98 4.65 8.35 4.27
CA SER A 98 5.64 9.43 4.01
C SER A 98 7.11 9.02 4.16
N LEU A 99 7.44 7.73 4.25
CA LEU A 99 8.82 7.22 4.25
C LEU A 99 9.21 6.63 2.89
#